data_AF-A0A9B0TX61-F1
#
_entry.id   AF-A0A9B0TX61-F1
#
_cell.length_a   1.000
_cell.length_b   1.000
_cell.length_c   1.000
_cell.angle_alpha   90.00
_cell.angle_beta   90.00
_cell.angle_gamma   90.00
#
_symmetry.space_group_name_H-M   'P 1'
#
loop_
_entity.id
_entity.type
_entity.pdbx_description
1 polymer ?
#
loop_
_entity_poly.entity_id
_entity_poly.type
_entity_poly.pdbx_seq_one_letter_code
_entity_poly.pdbx_strand_id
1 'polypeptide(L)'
;MKPTGTDPRILSLAAEVAKSPEQNVPVILLKLKEIINSTPLGSSELKKIKQDIYCYDLIQYCLLVLSQDCSRIQGGWSTISQLTQILSHCCVGLEPGEDSEEFYSELLPSAAENFLVLGRRLQTCFINAAKGEEKDELLHFFQVVTESLFWLLGGHVQLVQNVLQSDHFLHLLQTDDVQIGTIVMTMLQNILHINRMKRTKILLKLNRQKEEEDHKLQLQLQRQRAMRLSRELQLSMLEIVHPGDVEKHNQEIEEKSALIIQKHWKGYRERKTFHQQKQTHMEYKAAIILQRAALTFLAKCHKRKELFAPWQGFQGLTDAHRVELKQQVDDYVRRHPSSQMSDVASKDLHAQAQEQLQSYLLGTGLFHSLVYFLFTTGAPSLKEAEGKEPKVFISRSRPVAAKAKQTHLTTLKHIQAPWWKKLGEEPGNEIDILKDELSVELETLFIGGTKPP
;
A
#
# COMPACT_ATOMS: atom_id res chain seq x y z
N MET A 1 8.09 -16.28 7.57
CA MET A 1 8.16 -14.92 8.16
C MET A 1 6.83 -14.59 8.82
N LYS A 2 6.80 -13.88 9.97
CA LYS A 2 5.52 -13.39 10.57
C LYS A 2 4.89 -12.37 9.62
N PRO A 3 3.56 -12.35 9.43
CA PRO A 3 2.91 -11.45 8.48
C PRO A 3 3.12 -10.02 8.94
N THR A 4 3.91 -9.28 8.19
CA THR A 4 4.07 -7.83 8.32
C THR A 4 2.73 -7.17 8.00
N GLY A 5 2.00 -6.73 9.02
CA GLY A 5 0.87 -5.80 8.92
C GLY A 5 0.00 -5.95 7.67
N THR A 6 -0.68 -7.09 7.54
CA THR A 6 -1.65 -7.37 6.48
C THR A 6 -2.74 -6.31 6.44
N ASP A 7 -3.20 -5.92 5.24
CA ASP A 7 -4.31 -4.98 5.12
C ASP A 7 -5.59 -5.59 5.76
N PRO A 8 -6.19 -4.94 6.78
CA PRO A 8 -7.37 -5.46 7.47
C PRO A 8 -8.56 -5.64 6.53
N ARG A 9 -8.63 -4.91 5.41
CA ARG A 9 -9.68 -5.05 4.40
C ARG A 9 -9.59 -6.40 3.69
N ILE A 10 -8.39 -6.81 3.28
CA ILE A 10 -8.16 -8.07 2.57
C ILE A 10 -8.40 -9.26 3.51
N LEU A 11 -7.94 -9.15 4.76
CA LEU A 11 -8.23 -10.14 5.81
C LEU A 11 -9.74 -10.32 6.04
N SER A 12 -10.48 -9.22 6.13
CA SER A 12 -11.93 -9.27 6.32
C SER A 12 -12.63 -9.93 5.12
N LEU A 13 -12.14 -9.65 3.91
CA LEU A 13 -12.68 -10.21 2.69
C LEU A 13 -12.39 -11.71 2.57
N ALA A 14 -11.16 -12.14 2.83
CA ALA A 14 -10.80 -13.55 2.84
C ALA A 14 -11.62 -14.34 3.86
N ALA A 15 -11.85 -13.77 5.05
CA ALA A 15 -12.71 -14.38 6.06
C ALA A 15 -14.19 -14.45 5.64
N GLU A 16 -14.66 -13.49 4.83
CA GLU A 16 -16.03 -13.47 4.29
C GLU A 16 -16.19 -14.50 3.17
N VAL A 17 -15.21 -14.62 2.27
CA VAL A 17 -15.15 -15.65 1.21
C VAL A 17 -15.15 -17.05 1.81
N ALA A 18 -14.34 -17.30 2.85
CA ALA A 18 -14.22 -18.61 3.48
C ALA A 18 -15.51 -19.07 4.22
N LYS A 19 -16.37 -18.14 4.63
CA LYS A 19 -17.60 -18.43 5.39
C LYS A 19 -18.87 -18.43 4.54
N SER A 20 -18.77 -17.95 3.30
CA SER A 20 -19.91 -17.72 2.43
C SER A 20 -20.18 -18.92 1.53
N PRO A 21 -21.44 -19.19 1.16
CA PRO A 21 -21.75 -20.23 0.17
C PRO A 21 -21.19 -19.85 -1.21
N GLU A 22 -20.84 -20.85 -2.01
CA GLU A 22 -20.18 -20.69 -3.33
C GLU A 22 -20.89 -19.68 -4.26
N GLN A 23 -22.21 -19.57 -4.17
CA GLN A 23 -23.02 -18.63 -4.97
C GLN A 23 -22.75 -17.15 -4.68
N ASN A 24 -22.36 -16.82 -3.44
CA ASN A 24 -22.11 -15.43 -3.02
C ASN A 24 -20.64 -15.01 -3.20
N VAL A 25 -19.73 -15.97 -3.36
CA VAL A 25 -18.29 -15.72 -3.53
C VAL A 25 -17.98 -14.75 -4.67
N PRO A 26 -18.59 -14.84 -5.87
CA PRO A 26 -18.34 -13.91 -6.98
C PRO A 26 -18.62 -12.45 -6.60
N VAL A 27 -19.73 -12.19 -5.89
CA VAL A 27 -20.14 -10.84 -5.48
C VAL A 27 -19.19 -10.29 -4.42
N ILE A 28 -18.74 -11.13 -3.50
CA ILE A 28 -17.78 -10.73 -2.47
C ILE A 28 -16.43 -10.37 -3.11
N LEU A 29 -15.95 -11.16 -4.08
CA LEU A 29 -14.69 -10.90 -4.79
C LEU A 29 -14.70 -9.57 -5.56
N LEU A 30 -15.86 -9.05 -5.98
CA LEU A 30 -15.94 -7.73 -6.62
C LEU A 30 -15.48 -6.58 -5.70
N LYS A 31 -15.59 -6.73 -4.38
CA LYS A 31 -15.08 -5.74 -3.41
C LYS A 31 -13.56 -5.53 -3.53
N LEU A 32 -12.81 -6.49 -4.11
CA LEU A 32 -11.40 -6.31 -4.43
C LEU A 32 -11.16 -5.14 -5.37
N LYS A 33 -12.08 -4.87 -6.30
CA LYS A 33 -11.98 -3.77 -7.25
C LYS A 33 -11.91 -2.42 -6.55
N GLU A 34 -12.73 -2.23 -5.52
CA GLU A 34 -12.75 -1.00 -4.72
C GLU A 34 -11.45 -0.83 -3.93
N ILE A 35 -10.94 -1.92 -3.33
CA ILE A 35 -9.67 -1.90 -2.59
C ILE A 35 -8.51 -1.52 -3.51
N ILE A 36 -8.44 -2.13 -4.70
CA ILE A 36 -7.38 -1.86 -5.69
C ILE A 36 -7.47 -0.42 -6.21
N ASN A 37 -8.67 0.05 -6.56
CA ASN A 37 -8.87 1.39 -7.12
C ASN A 37 -8.70 2.52 -6.08
N SER A 38 -8.92 2.23 -4.80
CA SER A 38 -8.68 3.20 -3.72
C SER A 38 -7.19 3.52 -3.52
N THR A 39 -6.29 2.73 -4.10
CA THR A 39 -4.85 2.82 -3.88
C THR A 39 -4.15 3.36 -5.14
N PRO A 40 -3.26 4.37 -5.05
CA PRO A 40 -2.61 4.93 -6.22
C PRO A 40 -1.72 3.91 -6.95
N LEU A 41 -1.78 3.94 -8.29
CA LEU A 41 -1.02 3.06 -9.18
C LEU A 41 0.49 3.13 -8.91
N GLY A 42 1.12 1.97 -8.76
CA GLY A 42 2.57 1.86 -8.56
C GLY A 42 3.08 2.19 -7.15
N SER A 43 2.19 2.47 -6.19
CA SER A 43 2.56 2.68 -4.79
C SER A 43 3.08 1.40 -4.13
N SER A 44 3.94 1.56 -3.12
CA SER A 44 4.39 0.43 -2.30
C SER A 44 3.25 -0.25 -1.53
N GLU A 45 2.16 0.49 -1.27
CA GLU A 45 0.94 -0.01 -0.65
C GLU A 45 0.17 -0.93 -1.60
N LEU A 46 0.02 -0.56 -2.88
CA LEU A 46 -0.61 -1.41 -3.87
C LEU A 46 0.15 -2.73 -4.08
N LYS A 47 1.48 -2.71 -4.03
CA LYS A 47 2.29 -3.93 -4.09
C LYS A 47 1.99 -4.87 -2.92
N LYS A 48 1.91 -4.33 -1.70
CA LYS A 48 1.55 -5.10 -0.50
C LYS A 48 0.14 -5.66 -0.57
N ILE A 49 -0.83 -4.86 -1.02
CA ILE A 49 -2.21 -5.30 -1.22
C ILE A 49 -2.27 -6.48 -2.20
N LYS A 50 -1.54 -6.42 -3.32
CA LYS A 50 -1.50 -7.53 -4.29
C LYS A 50 -0.86 -8.79 -3.69
N GLN A 51 0.21 -8.63 -2.90
CA GLN A 51 0.84 -9.74 -2.17
C GLN A 51 -0.13 -10.36 -1.17
N ASP A 52 -0.84 -9.56 -0.38
CA ASP A 52 -1.84 -10.04 0.56
C ASP A 52 -2.97 -10.78 -0.19
N ILE A 53 -3.49 -10.25 -1.31
CA ILE A 53 -4.50 -10.94 -2.14
C ILE A 53 -4.00 -12.31 -2.61
N TYR A 54 -2.72 -12.42 -2.99
CA TYR A 54 -2.11 -13.69 -3.39
C TYR A 54 -1.95 -14.64 -2.19
N CYS A 55 -1.45 -14.17 -1.05
CA CYS A 55 -1.22 -15.00 0.15
C CYS A 55 -2.52 -15.54 0.79
N TYR A 56 -3.67 -14.92 0.52
CA TYR A 56 -4.99 -15.43 0.95
C TYR A 56 -5.74 -16.18 -0.16
N ASP A 57 -5.04 -16.60 -1.22
CA ASP A 57 -5.57 -17.39 -2.34
C ASP A 57 -6.76 -16.75 -3.07
N LEU A 58 -6.98 -15.44 -2.90
CA LEU A 58 -8.11 -14.74 -3.51
C LEU A 58 -7.99 -14.71 -5.03
N ILE A 59 -6.76 -14.75 -5.56
CA ILE A 59 -6.48 -14.92 -6.99
C ILE A 59 -6.96 -16.28 -7.48
N GLN A 60 -6.70 -17.35 -6.72
CA GLN A 60 -7.15 -18.71 -7.04
C GLN A 60 -8.68 -18.82 -6.97
N TYR A 61 -9.31 -18.19 -5.98
CA TYR A 61 -10.78 -18.11 -5.92
C TYR A 61 -11.38 -17.38 -7.13
N CYS A 62 -10.77 -16.27 -7.57
CA CYS A 62 -11.18 -15.61 -8.82
C CYS A 62 -11.07 -16.56 -10.03
N LEU A 63 -9.97 -17.31 -10.14
CA LEU A 63 -9.78 -18.30 -11.22
C LEU A 63 -10.83 -19.40 -11.18
N LEU A 64 -11.11 -19.95 -9.99
CA LEU A 64 -12.12 -20.99 -9.81
C LEU A 64 -13.49 -20.48 -10.24
N VAL A 65 -13.88 -19.27 -9.86
CA VAL A 65 -15.15 -18.67 -10.29
C VAL A 65 -15.21 -18.51 -11.81
N LEU A 66 -14.13 -18.05 -12.45
CA LEU A 66 -14.08 -17.88 -13.91
C LEU A 66 -14.12 -19.20 -14.68
N SER A 67 -13.73 -20.32 -14.06
CA SER A 67 -13.81 -21.65 -14.66
C SER A 67 -15.22 -22.26 -14.65
N GLN A 68 -16.13 -21.74 -13.83
CA GLN A 68 -17.49 -22.26 -13.69
C GLN A 68 -18.40 -21.87 -14.87
N ASP A 69 -19.60 -22.48 -14.91
CA ASP A 69 -20.62 -22.14 -15.89
C ASP A 69 -21.20 -20.74 -15.63
N CYS A 70 -21.09 -19.87 -16.63
CA CYS A 70 -21.48 -18.45 -16.54
C CYS A 70 -22.96 -18.24 -16.16
N SER A 71 -23.83 -19.22 -16.44
CA SER A 71 -25.26 -19.19 -16.12
C SER A 71 -25.58 -19.34 -14.64
N ARG A 72 -24.63 -19.88 -13.85
CA ARG A 72 -24.81 -20.13 -12.40
C ARG A 72 -24.30 -18.97 -11.54
N ILE A 73 -23.59 -18.02 -12.13
CA ILE A 73 -22.95 -16.91 -11.44
C ILE A 73 -23.94 -15.76 -11.29
N GLN A 74 -24.12 -15.29 -10.06
CA GLN A 74 -24.95 -14.10 -9.78
C GLN A 74 -24.37 -12.88 -10.49
N GLY A 75 -25.18 -12.21 -11.32
CA GLY A 75 -24.75 -11.06 -12.14
C GLY A 75 -24.18 -11.43 -13.52
N GLY A 76 -24.09 -12.72 -13.87
CA GLY A 76 -23.76 -13.21 -15.21
C GLY A 76 -22.48 -12.61 -15.79
N TRP A 77 -22.52 -12.23 -17.07
CA TRP A 77 -21.36 -11.68 -17.80
C TRP A 77 -20.78 -10.41 -17.18
N SER A 78 -21.61 -9.56 -16.57
CA SER A 78 -21.13 -8.33 -15.93
C SER A 78 -20.18 -8.59 -14.76
N THR A 79 -20.45 -9.64 -13.97
CA THR A 79 -19.61 -10.04 -12.84
C THR A 79 -18.35 -10.74 -13.32
N ILE A 80 -18.47 -11.62 -14.32
CA ILE A 80 -17.34 -12.33 -14.94
C ILE A 80 -16.34 -11.34 -15.55
N SER A 81 -16.80 -10.36 -16.33
CA SER A 81 -15.94 -9.35 -16.94
C SER A 81 -15.19 -8.53 -15.89
N GLN A 82 -15.85 -8.18 -14.78
CA GLN A 82 -15.20 -7.47 -13.67
C GLN A 82 -14.19 -8.35 -12.93
N LEU A 83 -14.49 -9.63 -12.68
CA LEU A 83 -13.55 -10.57 -12.06
C LEU A 83 -12.34 -10.83 -12.97
N THR A 84 -12.55 -10.89 -14.28
CA THR A 84 -11.48 -10.98 -15.29
C THR A 84 -10.54 -9.77 -15.21
N GLN A 85 -11.10 -8.56 -15.11
CA GLN A 85 -10.32 -7.34 -14.90
C GLN A 85 -9.53 -7.40 -13.59
N ILE A 86 -10.18 -7.72 -12.47
CA ILE A 86 -9.54 -7.82 -11.15
C ILE A 86 -8.38 -8.81 -11.19
N LEU A 87 -8.62 -10.01 -11.73
CA LEU A 87 -7.61 -11.06 -11.85
C LEU A 87 -6.40 -10.57 -12.65
N SER A 88 -6.63 -9.95 -13.81
CA SER A 88 -5.57 -9.38 -14.64
C SER A 88 -4.77 -8.31 -13.89
N HIS A 89 -5.46 -7.37 -13.23
CA HIS A 89 -4.81 -6.31 -12.47
C HIS A 89 -4.01 -6.82 -11.26
N CYS A 90 -4.51 -7.84 -10.56
CA CYS A 90 -3.81 -8.46 -9.42
C CYS A 90 -2.54 -9.18 -9.88
N CYS A 91 -2.59 -9.90 -10.98
CA CYS A 91 -1.46 -10.67 -11.50
C CYS A 91 -0.31 -9.78 -12.04
N VAL A 92 -0.62 -8.61 -12.62
CA VAL A 92 0.41 -7.74 -13.21
C VAL A 92 1.14 -6.92 -12.13
N GLY A 93 2.46 -7.08 -12.07
CA GLY A 93 3.31 -6.38 -11.10
C GLY A 93 3.30 -6.98 -9.69
N LEU A 94 2.78 -8.20 -9.54
CA LEU A 94 2.90 -9.01 -8.33
C LEU A 94 4.33 -9.58 -8.23
N GLU A 95 4.89 -9.54 -7.02
CA GLU A 95 6.16 -10.19 -6.67
C GLU A 95 5.83 -11.35 -5.69
N PRO A 96 5.65 -12.59 -6.19
CA PRO A 96 5.10 -13.72 -5.41
C PRO A 96 6.04 -14.28 -4.32
N GLY A 97 7.30 -13.83 -4.25
CA GLY A 97 8.23 -14.26 -3.20
C GLY A 97 8.69 -15.71 -3.37
N GLU A 98 8.47 -16.55 -2.35
CA GLU A 98 8.95 -17.94 -2.29
C GLU A 98 8.17 -18.87 -3.25
N ASP A 99 6.88 -18.62 -3.48
CA ASP A 99 6.01 -19.45 -4.35
C ASP A 99 6.01 -19.00 -5.82
N SER A 100 7.13 -18.44 -6.28
CA SER A 100 7.22 -17.86 -7.62
C SER A 100 7.03 -18.88 -8.75
N GLU A 101 7.45 -20.13 -8.57
CA GLU A 101 7.34 -21.16 -9.61
C GLU A 101 5.88 -21.50 -9.92
N GLU A 102 5.06 -21.85 -8.93
CA GLU A 102 3.64 -22.19 -9.09
C GLU A 102 2.87 -21.04 -9.77
N PHE A 103 3.16 -19.79 -9.38
CA PHE A 103 2.56 -18.62 -9.99
C PHE A 103 2.84 -18.52 -11.51
N TYR A 104 4.09 -18.73 -11.93
CA TYR A 104 4.49 -18.61 -13.34
C TYR A 104 4.18 -19.85 -14.18
N SER A 105 4.22 -21.05 -13.60
CA SER A 105 4.02 -22.32 -14.33
C SER A 105 2.57 -22.78 -14.39
N GLU A 106 1.75 -22.48 -13.38
CA GLU A 106 0.39 -22.99 -13.28
C GLU A 106 -0.63 -21.85 -13.31
N LEU A 107 -0.57 -20.93 -12.35
CA LEU A 107 -1.62 -19.92 -12.14
C LEU A 107 -1.78 -18.99 -13.35
N LEU A 108 -0.67 -18.41 -13.83
CA LEU A 108 -0.70 -17.45 -14.94
C LEU A 108 -1.14 -18.08 -16.28
N PRO A 109 -0.62 -19.26 -16.69
CA PRO A 109 -1.14 -19.98 -17.86
C PRO A 109 -2.63 -20.32 -17.73
N SER A 110 -3.09 -20.80 -16.57
CA SER A 110 -4.51 -21.07 -16.34
C SER A 110 -5.38 -19.81 -16.42
N ALA A 111 -4.90 -18.67 -15.95
CA ALA A 111 -5.59 -17.38 -16.10
C ALA A 111 -5.76 -16.98 -17.56
N ALA A 112 -4.69 -17.06 -18.34
CA ALA A 112 -4.73 -16.74 -19.77
C ALA A 112 -5.68 -17.67 -20.53
N GLU A 113 -5.64 -18.98 -20.22
CA GLU A 113 -6.51 -19.97 -20.87
C GLU A 113 -7.98 -19.73 -20.52
N ASN A 114 -8.31 -19.46 -19.26
CA ASN A 114 -9.68 -19.11 -18.85
C ASN A 114 -10.20 -17.86 -19.59
N PHE A 115 -9.37 -16.84 -19.81
CA PHE A 115 -9.76 -15.66 -20.57
C PHE A 115 -10.10 -16.00 -22.03
N LEU A 116 -9.34 -16.91 -22.66
CA LEU A 116 -9.62 -17.39 -24.01
C LEU A 116 -10.90 -18.22 -24.09
N VAL A 117 -11.15 -19.10 -23.11
CA VAL A 117 -12.41 -19.85 -22.97
C VAL A 117 -13.60 -18.89 -22.87
N LEU A 118 -13.50 -17.88 -22.00
CA LEU A 118 -14.55 -16.87 -21.81
C LEU A 118 -14.77 -16.05 -23.09
N GLY A 119 -13.70 -15.65 -23.76
CA GLY A 119 -13.78 -15.00 -25.07
C GLY A 119 -14.56 -15.85 -26.08
N ARG A 120 -14.24 -17.14 -26.19
CA ARG A 120 -14.92 -18.06 -27.11
C ARG A 120 -16.40 -18.24 -26.76
N ARG A 121 -16.72 -18.36 -25.47
CA ARG A 121 -18.12 -18.45 -24.99
C ARG A 121 -18.90 -17.16 -25.34
N LEU A 122 -18.31 -15.99 -25.10
CA LEU A 122 -18.89 -14.70 -25.47
C LEU A 122 -19.10 -14.56 -26.97
N GLN A 123 -18.12 -14.97 -27.78
CA GLN A 123 -18.24 -15.02 -29.24
C GLN A 123 -19.41 -15.91 -29.68
N THR A 124 -19.55 -17.10 -29.08
CA THR A 124 -20.65 -18.02 -29.38
C THR A 124 -22.01 -17.41 -29.00
N CYS A 125 -22.10 -16.77 -27.83
CA CYS A 125 -23.31 -16.06 -27.41
C CYS A 125 -23.66 -14.91 -28.36
N PHE A 126 -22.67 -14.14 -28.80
CA PHE A 126 -22.87 -13.01 -29.72
C PHE A 126 -23.39 -13.46 -31.09
N ILE A 127 -22.82 -14.53 -31.65
CA ILE A 127 -23.26 -15.11 -32.93
C ILE A 127 -24.72 -15.58 -32.83
N ASN A 128 -25.10 -16.17 -31.70
CA ASN A 128 -26.45 -16.72 -31.47
C ASN A 128 -27.48 -15.67 -31.03
N ALA A 129 -27.06 -14.45 -30.68
CA ALA A 129 -27.98 -13.41 -30.22
C ALA A 129 -28.86 -12.88 -31.36
N ALA A 130 -30.15 -12.73 -31.10
CA ALA A 130 -31.13 -12.28 -32.10
C ALA A 130 -31.37 -10.76 -32.09
N LYS A 131 -31.17 -10.09 -30.95
CA LYS A 131 -31.42 -8.65 -30.78
C LYS A 131 -30.13 -7.82 -30.83
N GLY A 132 -30.22 -6.59 -31.33
CA GLY A 132 -29.10 -5.65 -31.41
C GLY A 132 -28.58 -5.20 -30.04
N GLU A 133 -29.48 -4.83 -29.12
CA GLU A 133 -29.09 -4.36 -27.78
C GLU A 133 -28.33 -5.42 -26.97
N GLU A 134 -28.76 -6.69 -27.04
CA GLU A 134 -28.06 -7.82 -26.40
C GLU A 134 -26.69 -8.07 -27.03
N LYS A 135 -26.53 -7.80 -28.35
CA LYS A 135 -25.24 -7.90 -29.04
C LYS A 135 -24.27 -6.83 -28.58
N ASP A 136 -24.72 -5.59 -28.39
CA ASP A 136 -23.88 -4.49 -27.93
C ASP A 136 -23.34 -4.75 -26.52
N GLU A 137 -24.17 -5.28 -25.61
CA GLU A 137 -23.73 -5.69 -24.28
C GLU A 137 -22.70 -6.83 -24.32
N LEU A 138 -22.95 -7.87 -25.12
CA LEU A 138 -22.03 -8.99 -25.28
C LEU A 138 -20.70 -8.55 -25.91
N LEU A 139 -20.74 -7.62 -26.86
CA LEU A 139 -19.55 -7.02 -27.45
C LEU A 139 -18.74 -6.26 -26.41
N HIS A 140 -19.41 -5.47 -25.56
CA HIS A 140 -18.76 -4.76 -24.46
C HIS A 140 -18.05 -5.73 -23.50
N PHE A 141 -18.71 -6.82 -23.10
CA PHE A 141 -18.09 -7.84 -22.24
C PHE A 141 -16.92 -8.53 -22.93
N PHE A 142 -17.02 -8.79 -24.24
CA PHE A 142 -15.93 -9.37 -25.04
C PHE A 142 -14.72 -8.42 -25.08
N GLN A 143 -14.94 -7.13 -25.33
CA GLN A 143 -13.88 -6.12 -25.27
C GLN A 143 -13.20 -6.12 -23.90
N VAL A 144 -13.96 -6.09 -22.81
CA VAL A 144 -13.38 -6.13 -21.45
C VAL A 144 -12.52 -7.37 -21.21
N VAL A 145 -12.94 -8.55 -21.68
CA VAL A 145 -12.15 -9.78 -21.52
C VAL A 145 -10.87 -9.73 -22.35
N THR A 146 -10.95 -9.27 -23.60
CA THR A 146 -9.78 -9.14 -24.48
C THR A 146 -8.78 -8.08 -23.99
N GLU A 147 -9.26 -6.95 -23.48
CA GLU A 147 -8.44 -5.91 -22.85
C GLU A 147 -7.76 -6.43 -21.57
N SER A 148 -8.48 -7.21 -20.76
CA SER A 148 -7.93 -7.84 -19.56
C SER A 148 -6.84 -8.85 -19.91
N LEU A 149 -7.03 -9.66 -20.96
CA LEU A 149 -6.00 -10.55 -21.48
C LEU A 149 -4.79 -9.77 -22.01
N PHE A 150 -5.02 -8.68 -22.74
CA PHE A 150 -3.96 -7.82 -23.23
C PHE A 150 -3.14 -7.20 -22.09
N TRP A 151 -3.80 -6.71 -21.04
CA TRP A 151 -3.12 -6.18 -19.85
C TRP A 151 -2.23 -7.25 -19.19
N LEU A 152 -2.75 -8.47 -19.06
CA LEU A 152 -2.01 -9.61 -18.50
C LEU A 152 -0.77 -9.94 -19.34
N LEU A 153 -0.92 -10.01 -20.66
CA LEU A 153 0.17 -10.26 -21.61
C LEU A 153 1.24 -9.15 -21.61
N GLY A 154 0.81 -7.90 -21.43
CA GLY A 154 1.71 -6.75 -21.30
C GLY A 154 2.61 -6.85 -20.06
N GLY A 155 2.07 -7.36 -18.95
CA GLY A 155 2.84 -7.64 -17.72
C GLY A 155 3.71 -8.89 -17.83
N HIS A 156 3.20 -9.95 -18.44
CA HIS A 156 3.81 -11.29 -18.45
C HIS A 156 4.00 -11.81 -19.87
N VAL A 157 5.04 -11.32 -20.54
CA VAL A 157 5.30 -11.66 -21.95
C VAL A 157 5.58 -13.16 -22.18
N GLN A 158 5.91 -13.95 -21.15
CA GLN A 158 6.02 -15.41 -21.32
C GLN A 158 4.71 -16.05 -21.80
N LEU A 159 3.56 -15.49 -21.38
CA LEU A 159 2.23 -16.01 -21.73
C LEU A 159 1.87 -15.85 -23.21
N VAL A 160 2.59 -15.00 -23.96
CA VAL A 160 2.37 -14.82 -25.40
C VAL A 160 2.47 -16.15 -26.14
N GLN A 161 3.43 -16.99 -25.77
CA GLN A 161 3.58 -18.30 -26.41
C GLN A 161 2.38 -19.20 -26.10
N ASN A 162 1.94 -19.25 -24.85
CA ASN A 162 0.82 -20.07 -24.41
C ASN A 162 -0.48 -19.66 -25.12
N VAL A 163 -0.74 -18.34 -25.22
CA VAL A 163 -1.93 -17.81 -25.91
C VAL A 163 -1.90 -18.14 -27.40
N LEU A 164 -0.76 -17.98 -28.08
CA LEU A 164 -0.64 -18.29 -29.51
C LEU A 164 -0.77 -19.79 -29.82
N GLN A 165 -0.47 -20.65 -28.85
CA GLN A 165 -0.58 -22.11 -28.97
C GLN A 165 -1.95 -22.65 -28.55
N SER A 166 -2.80 -21.83 -27.93
CA SER A 166 -4.12 -22.27 -27.46
C SER A 166 -5.10 -22.46 -28.62
N ASP A 167 -5.76 -23.62 -28.65
CA ASP A 167 -6.83 -23.93 -29.60
C ASP A 167 -8.00 -22.94 -29.50
N HIS A 168 -8.27 -22.41 -28.29
CA HIS A 168 -9.33 -21.42 -28.09
C HIS A 168 -9.01 -20.09 -28.76
N PHE A 169 -7.74 -19.68 -28.78
CA PHE A 169 -7.32 -18.50 -29.52
C PHE A 169 -7.44 -18.70 -31.04
N LEU A 170 -7.07 -19.87 -31.55
CA LEU A 170 -7.25 -20.20 -32.97
C LEU A 170 -8.73 -20.18 -33.37
N HIS A 171 -9.62 -20.68 -32.51
CA HIS A 171 -11.06 -20.60 -32.75
C HIS A 171 -11.60 -19.17 -32.71
N LEU A 172 -11.09 -18.31 -31.81
CA LEU A 172 -11.46 -16.89 -31.79
C LEU A 172 -11.12 -16.19 -33.11
N LEU A 173 -10.02 -16.57 -33.77
CA LEU A 173 -9.63 -16.06 -35.08
C LEU A 173 -10.51 -16.57 -36.23
N GLN A 174 -11.17 -17.71 -36.07
CA GLN A 174 -12.08 -18.31 -37.04
C GLN A 174 -13.49 -17.70 -36.91
N THR A 175 -13.62 -16.40 -37.17
CA THR A 175 -14.90 -15.68 -37.09
C THR A 175 -15.20 -14.93 -38.36
N ASP A 176 -16.44 -15.05 -38.82
CA ASP A 176 -16.94 -14.33 -39.99
C ASP A 176 -17.56 -12.97 -39.59
N ASP A 177 -17.70 -12.70 -38.29
CA ASP A 177 -18.22 -11.43 -37.79
C ASP A 177 -17.16 -10.33 -37.82
N VAL A 178 -17.51 -9.18 -38.41
CA VAL A 178 -16.58 -8.06 -38.61
C VAL A 178 -16.18 -7.42 -37.28
N GLN A 179 -17.09 -7.30 -36.31
CA GLN A 179 -16.81 -6.59 -35.06
C GLN A 179 -15.90 -7.43 -34.16
N ILE A 180 -16.24 -8.70 -33.94
CA ILE A 180 -15.40 -9.63 -33.18
C ILE A 180 -14.07 -9.83 -33.90
N GLY A 181 -14.09 -10.03 -35.21
CA GLY A 181 -12.88 -10.18 -36.03
C GLY A 181 -11.94 -8.98 -35.89
N THR A 182 -12.47 -7.75 -35.88
CA THR A 182 -11.65 -6.54 -35.67
C THR A 182 -10.98 -6.53 -34.29
N ILE A 183 -11.69 -6.89 -33.23
CA ILE A 183 -11.15 -6.94 -31.86
C ILE A 183 -10.06 -8.01 -31.76
N VAL A 184 -10.31 -9.23 -32.24
CA VAL A 184 -9.35 -10.34 -32.18
C VAL A 184 -8.12 -10.05 -33.05
N MET A 185 -8.28 -9.46 -34.23
CA MET A 185 -7.16 -9.07 -35.10
C MET A 185 -6.32 -7.95 -34.48
N THR A 186 -6.95 -6.96 -33.82
CA THR A 186 -6.24 -5.92 -33.07
C THR A 186 -5.43 -6.55 -31.93
N MET A 187 -6.02 -7.52 -31.22
CA MET A 187 -5.32 -8.28 -30.19
C MET A 187 -4.10 -9.03 -30.75
N LEU A 188 -4.24 -9.71 -31.90
CA LEU A 188 -3.13 -10.40 -32.56
C LEU A 188 -2.01 -9.44 -32.97
N GLN A 189 -2.33 -8.29 -33.57
CA GLN A 189 -1.35 -7.27 -33.94
C GLN A 189 -0.57 -6.78 -32.71
N ASN A 190 -1.27 -6.54 -31.61
CA ASN A 190 -0.67 -6.09 -30.36
C ASN A 190 0.25 -7.16 -29.74
N ILE A 191 -0.15 -8.43 -29.76
CA ILE A 191 0.67 -9.56 -29.29
C ILE A 191 1.99 -9.65 -30.08
N LEU A 192 1.92 -9.55 -31.40
CA LEU A 192 3.09 -9.58 -32.28
C LEU A 192 4.02 -8.38 -32.02
N HIS A 193 3.46 -7.21 -31.73
CA HIS A 193 4.22 -6.02 -31.40
C HIS A 193 5.01 -6.16 -30.08
N ILE A 194 4.37 -6.66 -29.02
CA ILE A 194 5.01 -6.91 -27.71
C ILE A 194 6.20 -7.86 -27.86
N ASN A 195 6.03 -8.96 -28.59
CA ASN A 195 7.09 -9.95 -28.81
C ASN A 195 8.28 -9.34 -29.56
N ARG A 196 8.02 -8.54 -30.61
CA ARG A 196 9.05 -7.83 -31.37
C ARG A 196 9.87 -6.88 -30.48
N MET A 197 9.21 -6.09 -29.64
CA MET A 197 9.87 -5.13 -28.74
C MET A 197 10.73 -5.80 -27.66
N LYS A 198 10.32 -6.96 -27.14
CA LYS A 198 11.13 -7.72 -26.19
C LYS A 198 12.34 -8.34 -26.89
N ARG A 199 12.15 -8.92 -28.08
CA ARG A 199 13.23 -9.49 -28.89
C ARG A 199 14.29 -8.45 -29.24
N THR A 200 13.90 -7.24 -29.63
CA THR A 200 14.85 -6.15 -29.91
C THR A 200 15.64 -5.73 -28.67
N LYS A 201 14.98 -5.60 -27.51
CA LYS A 201 15.66 -5.30 -26.24
C LYS A 201 16.69 -6.36 -25.85
N ILE A 202 16.39 -7.64 -26.03
CA ILE A 202 17.31 -8.75 -25.75
C ILE A 202 18.51 -8.67 -26.70
N LEU A 203 18.27 -8.48 -28.00
CA LEU A 203 19.34 -8.35 -29.00
C LEU A 203 20.25 -7.15 -28.72
N LEU A 204 19.71 -6.01 -28.30
CA LEU A 204 20.50 -4.84 -27.93
C LEU A 204 21.43 -5.12 -26.74
N LYS A 205 20.95 -5.84 -25.72
CA LYS A 205 21.80 -6.23 -24.58
C LYS A 205 22.92 -7.18 -25.01
N LEU A 206 22.62 -8.13 -25.89
CA LEU A 206 23.61 -9.08 -26.39
C LEU A 206 24.68 -8.38 -27.23
N ASN A 207 24.29 -7.47 -28.12
CA ASN A 207 25.23 -6.67 -28.91
C ASN A 207 26.14 -5.83 -28.02
N ARG A 208 25.59 -5.17 -26.99
CA ARG A 208 26.39 -4.41 -26.02
C ARG A 208 27.42 -5.28 -25.30
N GLN A 209 27.03 -6.49 -24.87
CA GLN A 209 27.97 -7.42 -24.25
C GLN A 209 29.08 -7.82 -25.21
N LYS A 210 28.74 -8.10 -26.47
CA LYS A 210 29.72 -8.42 -27.51
C LYS A 210 30.68 -7.27 -27.78
N GLU A 211 30.17 -6.04 -27.88
CA GLU A 211 30.99 -4.83 -28.01
C GLU A 211 31.96 -4.66 -26.81
N GLU A 212 31.48 -4.90 -25.59
CA GLU A 212 32.30 -4.87 -24.37
C GLU A 212 33.40 -5.95 -24.38
N GLU A 213 33.12 -7.15 -24.90
CA GLU A 213 34.11 -8.23 -25.08
C GLU A 213 35.13 -7.89 -26.16
N ASP A 214 34.68 -7.40 -27.31
CA ASP A 214 35.55 -6.97 -28.41
C ASP A 214 36.50 -5.85 -27.97
N HIS A 215 36.00 -4.89 -27.18
CA HIS A 215 36.84 -3.84 -26.58
C HIS A 215 37.90 -4.41 -25.62
N LYS A 216 37.56 -5.41 -24.80
CA LYS A 216 38.54 -6.07 -23.91
C LYS A 216 39.63 -6.77 -24.72
N LEU A 217 39.26 -7.50 -25.77
CA LEU A 217 40.21 -8.18 -26.66
C LEU A 217 41.10 -7.17 -27.37
N GLN A 218 40.54 -6.06 -27.86
CA GLN A 218 41.30 -4.99 -28.50
C GLN A 218 42.33 -4.38 -27.55
N LEU A 219 41.96 -4.11 -26.29
CA LEU A 219 42.89 -3.62 -25.26
C LEU A 219 43.99 -4.63 -24.94
N GLN A 220 43.67 -5.92 -24.88
CA GLN A 220 44.68 -6.97 -24.70
C GLN A 220 45.68 -7.01 -25.86
N LEU A 221 45.19 -6.95 -27.11
CA LEU A 221 46.04 -6.90 -28.29
C LEU A 221 46.92 -5.65 -28.32
N GLN A 222 46.37 -4.48 -27.96
CA GLN A 222 47.15 -3.25 -27.85
C GLN A 222 48.26 -3.38 -26.80
N ARG A 223 47.97 -3.95 -25.62
CA ARG A 223 48.99 -4.21 -24.59
C ARG A 223 50.06 -5.17 -25.08
N GLN A 224 49.67 -6.26 -25.77
CA GLN A 224 50.63 -7.21 -26.33
C GLN A 224 51.52 -6.56 -27.39
N ARG A 225 50.95 -5.76 -28.30
CA ARG A 225 51.72 -5.00 -29.30
C ARG A 225 52.68 -4.01 -28.64
N ALA A 226 52.21 -3.25 -27.65
CA ALA A 226 53.05 -2.33 -26.89
C ALA A 226 54.21 -3.05 -26.17
N MET A 227 53.95 -4.22 -25.58
CA MET A 227 55.00 -5.04 -24.97
C MET A 227 56.03 -5.53 -25.99
N ARG A 228 55.61 -5.94 -27.19
CA ARG A 228 56.53 -6.35 -28.27
C ARG A 228 57.41 -5.18 -28.72
N LEU A 229 56.80 -4.04 -29.04
CA LEU A 229 57.51 -2.83 -29.45
C LEU A 229 58.49 -2.36 -28.38
N SER A 230 58.11 -2.41 -27.10
CA SER A 230 59.00 -2.08 -26.00
C SER A 230 60.21 -3.01 -25.92
N ARG A 231 60.03 -4.32 -26.15
CA ARG A 231 61.13 -5.30 -26.15
C ARG A 231 62.05 -5.11 -27.35
N GLU A 232 61.49 -4.84 -28.52
CA GLU A 232 62.25 -4.54 -29.74
C GLU A 232 63.13 -3.29 -29.53
N LEU A 233 62.57 -2.22 -28.97
CA LEU A 233 63.32 -1.00 -28.65
C LEU A 233 64.46 -1.26 -27.66
N GLN A 234 64.21 -2.07 -26.62
CA GLN A 234 65.24 -2.46 -25.66
C GLN A 234 66.38 -3.24 -26.32
N LEU A 235 66.06 -4.19 -27.20
CA LEU A 235 67.05 -4.96 -27.95
C LEU A 235 67.89 -4.07 -28.87
N SER A 236 67.25 -3.17 -29.64
CA SER A 236 67.97 -2.24 -30.52
C SER A 236 68.90 -1.30 -29.76
N MET A 237 68.49 -0.89 -28.56
CA MET A 237 69.32 -0.03 -27.72
C MET A 237 70.53 -0.81 -27.18
N LEU A 238 70.34 -2.05 -26.74
CA LEU A 238 71.45 -2.91 -26.29
C LEU A 238 72.45 -3.23 -27.40
N GLU A 239 72.01 -3.29 -28.66
CA GLU A 239 72.89 -3.47 -29.82
C GLU A 239 73.82 -2.27 -30.06
N ILE A 240 73.42 -1.06 -29.65
CA ILE A 240 74.17 0.19 -29.84
C ILE A 240 75.08 0.51 -28.64
N VAL A 241 74.75 0.02 -27.43
CA VAL A 241 75.50 0.32 -26.20
C VAL A 241 76.80 -0.48 -26.15
N HIS A 242 77.91 0.19 -25.81
CA HIS A 242 79.21 -0.46 -25.67
C HIS A 242 79.19 -1.47 -24.49
N PRO A 243 79.78 -2.68 -24.62
CA PRO A 243 79.70 -3.73 -23.58
C PRO A 243 80.13 -3.31 -22.17
N GLY A 244 81.06 -2.34 -22.05
CA GLY A 244 81.50 -1.79 -20.76
C GLY A 244 80.47 -0.89 -20.06
N ASP A 245 79.51 -0.33 -20.79
CA ASP A 245 78.51 0.62 -20.29
C ASP A 245 77.13 -0.02 -20.05
N VAL A 246 76.94 -1.28 -20.50
CA VAL A 246 75.68 -2.04 -20.36
C VAL A 246 75.27 -2.18 -18.90
N GLU A 247 76.23 -2.46 -18.01
CA GLU A 247 75.98 -2.66 -16.58
C GLU A 247 75.47 -1.38 -15.90
N LYS A 248 76.10 -0.24 -16.21
CA LYS A 248 75.67 1.07 -15.70
C LYS A 248 74.26 1.40 -16.19
N HIS A 249 73.96 1.11 -17.45
CA HIS A 249 72.63 1.33 -18.01
C HIS A 249 71.55 0.43 -17.37
N ASN A 250 71.86 -0.83 -17.11
CA ASN A 250 70.95 -1.76 -16.42
C ASN A 250 70.64 -1.26 -15.00
N GLN A 251 71.65 -0.79 -14.26
CA GLN A 251 71.46 -0.20 -12.92
C GLN A 251 70.51 1.01 -12.97
N GLU A 252 70.66 1.91 -13.94
CA GLU A 252 69.74 3.04 -14.12
C GLU A 252 68.29 2.60 -14.42
N ILE A 253 68.09 1.52 -15.19
CA ILE A 253 66.76 0.95 -15.46
C ILE A 253 66.18 0.33 -14.19
N GLU A 254 66.98 -0.40 -13.42
CA GLU A 254 66.55 -1.03 -12.16
C GLU A 254 66.12 0.03 -11.14
N GLU A 255 66.88 1.11 -10.98
CA GLU A 255 66.53 2.23 -10.12
C GLU A 255 65.21 2.88 -10.54
N LYS A 256 65.05 3.19 -11.84
CA LYS A 256 63.80 3.75 -12.38
C LYS A 256 62.62 2.81 -12.17
N SER A 257 62.82 1.51 -12.38
CA SER A 257 61.79 0.48 -12.19
C SER A 257 61.40 0.36 -10.72
N ALA A 258 62.37 0.35 -9.81
CA ALA A 258 62.13 0.34 -8.36
C ALA A 258 61.29 1.56 -7.93
N LEU A 259 61.60 2.76 -8.44
CA LEU A 259 60.82 3.97 -8.16
C LEU A 259 59.37 3.86 -8.66
N ILE A 260 59.14 3.30 -9.85
CA ILE A 260 57.81 3.07 -10.40
C ILE A 260 57.02 2.08 -9.52
N ILE A 261 57.63 0.95 -9.14
CA ILE A 261 56.99 -0.07 -8.28
C ILE A 261 56.64 0.54 -6.91
N GLN A 262 57.58 1.27 -6.30
CA GLN A 262 57.36 1.96 -5.03
C GLN A 262 56.23 2.99 -5.13
N LYS A 263 56.17 3.78 -6.21
CA LYS A 263 55.08 4.74 -6.47
C LYS A 263 53.73 4.03 -6.57
N HIS A 264 53.65 2.95 -7.35
CA HIS A 264 52.42 2.16 -7.49
C HIS A 264 51.99 1.53 -6.17
N TRP A 265 52.93 1.02 -5.38
CA TRP A 265 52.67 0.43 -4.06
C TRP A 265 52.18 1.46 -3.05
N LYS A 266 52.82 2.64 -2.98
CA LYS A 266 52.33 3.77 -2.16
C LYS A 266 50.89 4.12 -2.56
N GLY A 267 50.62 4.27 -3.86
CA GLY A 267 49.27 4.54 -4.35
C GLY A 267 48.26 3.42 -4.05
N TYR A 268 48.66 2.16 -4.15
CA TYR A 268 47.81 1.01 -3.80
C TYR A 268 47.47 1.00 -2.30
N ARG A 269 48.48 1.24 -1.45
CA ARG A 269 48.32 1.33 0.00
C ARG A 269 47.32 2.43 0.37
N GLU A 270 47.49 3.64 -0.16
CA GLU A 270 46.57 4.76 0.09
C GLU A 270 45.15 4.45 -0.38
N ARG A 271 45.01 3.88 -1.58
CA ARG A 271 43.69 3.46 -2.07
C ARG A 271 43.05 2.41 -1.15
N LYS A 272 43.82 1.43 -0.66
CA LYS A 272 43.31 0.40 0.26
C LYS A 272 42.84 1.02 1.58
N THR A 273 43.64 1.91 2.17
CA THR A 273 43.26 2.67 3.38
C THR A 273 42.01 3.50 3.14
N PHE A 274 41.95 4.22 2.02
CA PHE A 274 40.77 5.00 1.64
C PHE A 274 39.53 4.12 1.45
N HIS A 275 39.66 2.92 0.84
CA HIS A 275 38.52 2.01 0.68
C HIS A 275 38.02 1.48 2.02
N GLN A 276 38.92 1.22 2.98
CA GLN A 276 38.54 0.87 4.35
C GLN A 276 37.82 2.02 5.06
N GLN A 277 38.28 3.26 4.87
CA GLN A 277 37.66 4.47 5.43
C GLN A 277 36.43 4.95 4.64
N LYS A 278 36.20 4.44 3.43
CA LYS A 278 35.10 4.90 2.57
C LYS A 278 33.75 4.67 3.24
N GLN A 279 33.59 3.52 3.91
CA GLN A 279 32.37 3.21 4.62
C GLN A 279 32.13 4.19 5.77
N THR A 280 33.13 4.46 6.61
CA THR A 280 33.01 5.42 7.71
C THR A 280 32.76 6.85 7.22
N HIS A 281 33.36 7.26 6.10
CA HIS A 281 33.08 8.55 5.47
C HIS A 281 31.65 8.64 4.91
N MET A 282 31.13 7.56 4.32
CA MET A 282 29.73 7.51 3.86
C MET A 282 28.76 7.61 5.04
N GLU A 283 29.02 6.87 6.13
CA GLU A 283 28.23 6.92 7.36
C GLU A 283 28.26 8.32 7.99
N TYR A 284 29.43 8.94 8.08
CA TYR A 284 29.58 10.31 8.57
C TYR A 284 28.81 11.32 7.71
N LYS A 285 28.91 11.21 6.38
CA LYS A 285 28.15 12.07 5.46
C LYS A 285 26.64 11.87 5.62
N ALA A 286 26.19 10.63 5.77
CA ALA A 286 24.78 10.32 6.05
C ALA A 286 24.32 10.91 7.39
N ALA A 287 25.14 10.81 8.43
CA ALA A 287 24.86 11.40 9.74
C ALA A 287 24.69 12.92 9.66
N ILE A 288 25.56 13.62 8.91
CA ILE A 288 25.43 15.08 8.69
C ILE A 288 24.10 15.41 7.98
N ILE A 289 23.72 14.63 6.97
CA ILE A 289 22.47 14.84 6.25
C ILE A 289 21.27 14.67 7.19
N LEU A 290 21.27 13.61 8.00
CA LEU A 290 20.22 13.36 9.00
C LEU A 290 20.16 14.47 10.06
N GLN A 291 21.31 14.92 10.58
CA GLN A 291 21.39 16.01 11.54
C GLN A 291 20.81 17.32 10.97
N ARG A 292 21.16 17.67 9.72
CA ARG A 292 20.62 18.86 9.05
C ARG A 292 19.11 18.76 8.85
N ALA A 293 18.62 17.59 8.43
CA ALA A 293 17.19 17.36 8.27
C ALA A 293 16.45 17.50 9.61
N ALA A 294 16.98 16.92 10.69
CA ALA A 294 16.41 17.01 12.03
C ALA A 294 16.37 18.46 12.54
N LEU A 295 17.46 19.22 12.38
CA LEU A 295 17.50 20.63 12.78
C LEU A 295 16.48 21.47 11.99
N THR A 296 16.35 21.21 10.69
CA THR A 296 15.36 21.90 9.85
C THR A 296 13.93 21.58 10.28
N PHE A 297 13.66 20.31 10.60
CA PHE A 297 12.39 19.85 11.13
C PHE A 297 12.07 20.49 12.48
N LEU A 298 13.02 20.50 13.42
CA LEU A 298 12.85 21.13 14.72
C LEU A 298 12.61 22.64 14.60
N ALA A 299 13.34 23.34 13.73
CA ALA A 299 13.09 24.75 13.45
C ALA A 299 11.67 24.99 12.92
N LYS A 300 11.17 24.12 12.04
CA LYS A 300 9.78 24.16 11.56
C LYS A 300 8.78 23.92 12.70
N CYS A 301 9.05 22.98 13.60
CA CYS A 301 8.23 22.73 14.79
C CYS A 301 8.23 23.93 15.75
N HIS A 302 9.38 24.56 15.99
CA HIS A 302 9.48 25.77 16.82
C HIS A 302 8.68 26.93 16.23
N LYS A 303 8.80 27.20 14.93
CA LYS A 303 7.98 28.22 14.25
C LYS A 303 6.48 27.95 14.36
N ARG A 304 6.07 26.67 14.26
CA ARG A 304 4.66 26.29 14.50
C ARG A 304 4.25 26.58 15.94
N LYS A 305 5.09 26.29 16.94
CA LYS A 305 4.81 26.61 18.35
C LYS A 305 4.74 28.12 18.61
N GLU A 306 5.59 28.94 17.99
CA GLU A 306 5.54 30.41 18.13
C GLU A 306 4.22 31.01 17.61
N LEU A 307 3.63 30.44 16.56
CA LEU A 307 2.30 30.85 16.06
C LEU A 307 1.18 30.57 17.08
N PHE A 308 1.39 29.62 18.00
CA PHE A 308 0.51 29.31 19.11
C PHE A 308 1.13 29.79 20.43
N ALA A 309 1.41 31.10 20.53
CA ALA A 309 1.76 31.69 21.81
C ALA A 309 0.66 31.36 22.85
N PRO A 310 1.02 31.02 24.10
CA PRO A 310 0.04 30.78 25.15
C PRO A 310 -0.85 32.01 25.29
N TRP A 311 -2.16 31.80 25.26
CA TRP A 311 -3.17 32.85 25.36
C TRP A 311 -2.90 33.69 26.62
N GLN A 312 -2.30 34.88 26.44
CA GLN A 312 -2.20 35.88 27.50
C GLN A 312 -3.61 36.43 27.67
N GLY A 313 -4.35 35.86 28.64
CA GLY A 313 -5.75 36.21 28.89
C GLY A 313 -5.99 37.72 28.93
N PHE A 314 -7.21 38.13 28.58
CA PHE A 314 -7.64 39.53 28.51
C PHE A 314 -7.07 40.37 29.68
N GLN A 315 -6.20 41.32 29.34
CA GLN A 315 -5.70 42.33 30.27
C GLN A 315 -6.89 43.10 30.85
N GLY A 316 -7.21 42.89 32.13
CA GLY A 316 -8.26 43.63 32.84
C GLY A 316 -9.29 42.77 33.61
N LEU A 317 -9.33 41.45 33.41
CA LEU A 317 -10.22 40.57 34.19
C LEU A 317 -9.58 40.11 35.52
N THR A 318 -9.20 41.07 36.36
CA THR A 318 -8.74 40.81 37.73
C THR A 318 -9.90 40.24 38.56
N ASP A 319 -9.63 39.39 39.55
CA ASP A 319 -10.68 38.76 40.38
C ASP A 319 -11.62 39.78 41.04
N ALA A 320 -11.11 40.97 41.37
CA ALA A 320 -11.91 42.09 41.85
C ALA A 320 -13.01 42.52 40.85
N HIS A 321 -12.67 42.60 39.57
CA HIS A 321 -13.62 43.01 38.52
C HIS A 321 -14.62 41.90 38.20
N ARG A 322 -14.26 40.62 38.36
CA ARG A 322 -15.22 39.50 38.27
C ARG A 322 -16.28 39.59 39.36
N VAL A 323 -15.87 39.92 40.59
CA VAL A 323 -16.80 40.09 41.72
C VAL A 323 -17.73 41.26 41.46
N GLU A 324 -17.20 42.37 40.95
CA GLU A 324 -17.98 43.55 40.57
C GLU A 324 -19.03 43.23 39.49
N LEU A 325 -18.64 42.55 38.42
CA LEU A 325 -19.55 42.10 37.36
C LEU A 325 -20.60 41.13 37.89
N LYS A 326 -20.22 40.21 38.78
CA LYS A 326 -21.17 39.29 39.41
C LYS A 326 -22.20 40.03 40.25
N GLN A 327 -21.76 41.05 40.98
CA GLN A 327 -22.64 41.89 41.78
C GLN A 327 -23.60 42.70 40.92
N GLN A 328 -23.16 43.18 39.75
CA GLN A 328 -24.04 43.84 38.77
C GLN A 328 -25.10 42.89 38.21
N VAL A 329 -24.74 41.63 37.93
CA VAL A 329 -25.71 40.61 37.48
C VAL A 329 -26.70 40.29 38.59
N ASP A 330 -26.23 40.07 39.83
CA ASP A 330 -27.09 39.76 40.97
C ASP A 330 -28.08 40.91 41.25
N ASP A 331 -27.62 42.16 41.17
CA ASP A 331 -28.49 43.34 41.31
C ASP A 331 -29.49 43.47 40.16
N TYR A 332 -29.11 43.12 38.93
CA TYR A 332 -30.03 43.10 37.78
C TYR A 332 -31.11 42.02 37.96
N VAL A 333 -30.73 40.81 38.39
CA VAL A 333 -31.66 39.69 38.64
C VAL A 333 -32.64 40.04 39.76
N ARG A 334 -32.18 40.71 40.84
CA ARG A 334 -33.06 41.20 41.91
C ARG A 334 -34.09 42.21 41.41
N ARG A 335 -33.71 43.08 40.46
CA ARG A 335 -34.59 44.09 39.88
C ARG A 335 -35.59 43.50 38.86
N HIS A 336 -35.28 42.34 38.29
CA HIS A 336 -36.11 41.67 37.30
C HIS A 336 -36.39 40.22 37.72
N PRO A 337 -37.25 40.00 38.73
CA PRO A 337 -37.67 38.66 39.10
C PRO A 337 -38.37 38.03 37.89
N SER A 338 -37.80 36.96 37.35
CA SER A 338 -38.49 36.14 36.37
C SER A 338 -39.76 35.57 37.00
N SER A 339 -40.84 35.47 36.21
CA SER A 339 -42.06 34.79 36.63
C SER A 339 -41.68 33.41 37.16
N GLN A 340 -41.90 33.15 38.45
CA GLN A 340 -41.59 31.86 39.06
C GLN A 340 -42.54 30.82 38.46
N MET A 341 -42.09 30.17 37.38
CA MET A 341 -42.70 28.93 36.94
C MET A 341 -42.51 27.91 38.06
N SER A 342 -43.62 27.34 38.54
CA SER A 342 -43.59 26.18 39.44
C SER A 342 -42.71 25.07 38.84
N ASP A 343 -41.93 24.37 39.68
CA ASP A 343 -41.11 23.23 39.25
C ASP A 343 -41.93 22.18 38.47
N VAL A 344 -43.22 22.04 38.81
CA VAL A 344 -44.15 21.15 38.11
C VAL A 344 -44.40 21.68 36.70
N ALA A 345 -44.70 22.98 36.55
CA ALA A 345 -44.94 23.61 35.27
C ALA A 345 -43.68 23.62 34.37
N SER A 346 -42.48 23.75 34.95
CA SER A 346 -41.22 23.65 34.19
C SER A 346 -40.99 22.24 33.67
N LYS A 347 -41.25 21.21 34.50
CA LYS A 347 -41.13 19.80 34.09
C LYS A 347 -42.14 19.45 32.99
N ASP A 348 -43.37 19.93 33.10
CA ASP A 348 -44.41 19.70 32.09
C ASP A 348 -44.06 20.37 30.75
N LEU A 349 -43.50 21.59 30.79
CA LEU A 349 -43.07 22.31 29.58
C LEU A 349 -41.84 21.64 28.94
N HIS A 350 -40.90 21.13 29.76
CA HIS A 350 -39.79 20.31 29.27
C HIS A 350 -40.27 18.99 28.65
N ALA A 351 -41.26 18.33 29.24
CA ALA A 351 -41.85 17.11 28.69
C ALA A 351 -42.53 17.39 27.34
N GLN A 352 -43.33 18.45 27.24
CA GLN A 352 -43.95 18.86 25.97
C GLN A 352 -42.91 19.21 24.90
N ALA A 353 -41.84 19.93 25.25
CA ALA A 353 -40.78 20.25 24.30
C ALA A 353 -40.04 18.98 23.82
N GLN A 354 -39.83 18.01 24.72
CA GLN A 354 -39.23 16.71 24.37
C GLN A 354 -40.13 15.88 23.47
N GLU A 355 -41.45 15.84 23.72
CA GLU A 355 -42.41 15.15 22.85
C GLU A 355 -42.46 15.78 21.46
N GLN A 356 -42.47 17.10 21.37
CA GLN A 356 -42.41 17.82 20.09
C GLN A 356 -41.12 17.49 19.33
N LEU A 357 -39.97 17.46 20.02
CA LEU A 357 -38.70 17.06 19.43
C LEU A 357 -38.73 15.61 18.93
N GLN A 358 -39.29 14.68 19.71
CA GLN A 358 -39.42 13.27 19.33
C GLN A 358 -40.27 13.11 18.07
N SER A 359 -41.42 13.81 18.00
CA SER A 359 -42.31 13.77 16.84
C SER A 359 -41.61 14.30 15.56
N TYR A 360 -40.81 15.35 15.68
CA TYR A 360 -40.01 15.89 14.59
C TYR A 360 -38.90 14.92 14.13
N LEU A 361 -38.22 14.26 15.07
CA LEU A 361 -37.15 13.30 14.78
C LEU A 361 -37.68 12.02 14.13
N LEU A 362 -38.87 11.55 14.52
CA LEU A 362 -39.57 10.43 13.87
C LEU A 362 -39.96 10.78 12.41
N GLY A 363 -40.31 12.03 12.14
CA GLY A 363 -40.66 12.50 10.79
C GLY A 363 -39.48 12.74 9.85
N THR A 364 -38.27 12.95 10.37
CA THR A 364 -37.06 13.30 9.58
C THR A 364 -36.12 12.12 9.32
N GLY A 365 -36.41 10.93 9.84
CA GLY A 365 -35.62 9.71 9.56
C GLY A 365 -34.21 9.68 10.17
N LEU A 366 -33.92 10.57 11.13
CA LEU A 366 -32.61 10.63 11.82
C LEU A 366 -32.54 9.58 12.94
N PHE A 367 -32.33 8.31 12.56
CA PHE A 367 -32.23 7.16 13.48
C PHE A 367 -31.15 7.28 14.57
N HIS A 368 -30.08 8.05 14.34
CA HIS A 368 -28.96 8.13 15.29
C HIS A 368 -29.34 8.80 16.63
N SER A 369 -30.23 9.79 16.62
CA SER A 369 -30.64 10.49 17.84
C SER A 369 -31.63 9.68 18.70
N LEU A 370 -32.46 8.84 18.07
CA LEU A 370 -33.39 7.93 18.75
C LEU A 370 -32.67 6.84 19.54
N VAL A 371 -31.53 6.34 19.03
CA VAL A 371 -30.71 5.34 19.72
C VAL A 371 -30.11 5.92 21.00
N TYR A 372 -29.59 7.15 20.95
CA TYR A 372 -29.03 7.82 22.13
C TYR A 372 -30.09 8.07 23.22
N PHE A 373 -31.32 8.41 22.82
CA PHE A 373 -32.43 8.63 23.74
C PHE A 373 -32.92 7.34 24.42
N LEU A 374 -33.07 6.22 23.68
CA LEU A 374 -33.46 4.93 24.27
C LEU A 374 -32.43 4.38 25.26
N PHE A 375 -31.13 4.64 25.05
CA PHE A 375 -30.07 4.20 25.97
C PHE A 375 -30.04 4.98 27.29
N THR A 376 -30.55 6.21 27.32
CA THR A 376 -30.53 7.07 28.52
C THR A 376 -31.77 6.90 29.39
N THR A 377 -32.92 6.52 28.82
CA THR A 377 -34.16 6.31 29.58
C THR A 377 -34.30 4.90 30.18
N GLY A 378 -33.48 3.93 29.75
CA GLY A 378 -33.49 2.54 30.24
C GLY A 378 -32.30 2.14 31.14
N ALA A 379 -31.47 3.09 31.60
CA ALA A 379 -30.30 2.79 32.40
C ALA A 379 -30.63 2.73 33.91
N PRO A 380 -30.33 1.62 34.62
CA PRO A 380 -30.58 1.52 36.06
C PRO A 380 -29.69 2.48 36.86
N SER A 381 -30.15 2.90 38.04
CA SER A 381 -29.38 3.79 38.90
C SER A 381 -28.13 3.09 39.43
N LEU A 382 -27.04 3.83 39.69
CA LEU A 382 -25.74 3.29 40.17
C LEU A 382 -25.85 2.43 41.46
N LYS A 383 -26.96 2.52 42.20
CA LYS A 383 -27.22 1.74 43.41
C LYS A 383 -27.86 0.37 43.13
N GLU A 384 -28.45 0.18 41.95
CA GLU A 384 -29.18 -1.04 41.56
C GLU A 384 -28.36 -1.99 40.68
N ALA A 385 -27.21 -1.51 40.16
CA ALA A 385 -26.37 -2.26 39.23
C ALA A 385 -25.52 -3.34 39.92
N GLU A 386 -26.12 -4.47 40.31
CA GLU A 386 -25.42 -5.60 40.91
C GLU A 386 -25.00 -6.64 39.84
N GLY A 387 -23.68 -6.73 39.59
CA GLY A 387 -22.92 -7.88 39.10
C GLY A 387 -23.19 -8.48 37.69
N LYS A 388 -24.44 -8.54 37.21
CA LYS A 388 -24.81 -9.27 35.98
C LYS A 388 -25.40 -8.39 34.86
N GLU A 389 -25.86 -7.18 35.16
CA GLU A 389 -26.41 -6.24 34.18
C GLU A 389 -25.40 -5.55 33.23
N PRO A 390 -24.11 -5.32 33.57
CA PRO A 390 -23.22 -4.61 32.64
C PRO A 390 -22.93 -5.40 31.35
N LYS A 391 -23.23 -6.71 31.31
CA LYS A 391 -23.13 -7.51 30.08
C LYS A 391 -24.15 -7.14 29.01
N VAL A 392 -25.26 -6.50 29.38
CA VAL A 392 -26.30 -6.05 28.44
C VAL A 392 -25.85 -4.78 27.70
N PHE A 393 -25.01 -3.96 28.35
CA PHE A 393 -24.48 -2.70 27.81
C PHE A 393 -23.11 -2.85 27.13
N ILE A 394 -22.50 -4.03 27.20
CA ILE A 394 -21.27 -4.34 26.47
C ILE A 394 -21.65 -4.74 25.04
N SER A 395 -21.17 -3.98 24.07
CA SER A 395 -21.28 -4.36 22.66
C SER A 395 -20.66 -5.75 22.43
N ARG A 396 -21.38 -6.64 21.71
CA ARG A 396 -20.86 -7.95 21.29
C ARG A 396 -19.63 -7.83 20.39
N SER A 397 -19.46 -6.66 19.77
CA SER A 397 -18.29 -6.31 18.97
C SER A 397 -17.13 -5.88 19.87
N ARG A 398 -16.09 -6.71 19.93
CA ARG A 398 -14.86 -6.44 20.70
C ARG A 398 -14.20 -5.09 20.33
N PRO A 399 -14.13 -4.67 19.05
CA PRO A 399 -13.61 -3.35 18.68
C PRO A 399 -14.43 -2.19 19.24
N VAL A 400 -15.76 -2.28 19.19
CA VAL A 400 -16.66 -1.24 19.69
C VAL A 400 -16.58 -1.16 21.21
N ALA A 401 -16.56 -2.32 21.89
CA ALA A 401 -16.35 -2.39 23.33
C ALA A 401 -14.96 -1.84 23.74
N ALA A 402 -13.91 -2.13 22.97
CA ALA A 402 -12.57 -1.61 23.24
C ALA A 402 -12.47 -0.10 23.02
N LYS A 403 -13.05 0.44 21.93
CA LYS A 403 -13.11 1.89 21.69
C LYS A 403 -13.95 2.58 22.75
N ALA A 404 -15.11 2.04 23.11
CA ALA A 404 -15.96 2.57 24.19
C ALA A 404 -15.25 2.54 25.56
N LYS A 405 -14.48 1.48 25.85
CA LYS A 405 -13.66 1.39 27.06
C LYS A 405 -12.53 2.42 27.03
N GLN A 406 -11.86 2.58 25.89
CA GLN A 406 -10.80 3.56 25.73
C GLN A 406 -11.31 4.99 25.86
N THR A 407 -12.43 5.32 25.21
CA THR A 407 -13.07 6.65 25.33
C THR A 407 -13.49 6.91 26.77
N HIS A 408 -14.13 5.94 27.43
CA HIS A 408 -14.50 6.06 28.84
C HIS A 408 -13.29 6.29 29.76
N LEU A 409 -12.19 5.55 29.57
CA LEU A 409 -10.96 5.75 30.33
C LEU A 409 -10.33 7.12 30.05
N THR A 410 -10.38 7.61 28.81
CA THR A 410 -9.94 8.97 28.50
C THR A 410 -10.82 10.03 29.16
N THR A 411 -12.14 9.85 29.19
CA THR A 411 -13.07 10.73 29.91
C THR A 411 -12.80 10.71 31.41
N LEU A 412 -12.58 9.54 32.01
CA LEU A 412 -12.24 9.43 33.43
C LEU A 412 -10.91 10.11 33.77
N LYS A 413 -9.87 9.89 32.94
CA LYS A 413 -8.58 10.58 33.08
C LYS A 413 -8.74 12.10 32.94
N HIS A 414 -9.59 12.56 32.01
CA HIS A 414 -9.93 13.98 31.88
C HIS A 414 -10.64 14.48 33.13
N ILE A 415 -11.67 13.79 33.64
CA ILE A 415 -12.40 14.17 34.86
C ILE A 415 -11.48 14.21 36.10
N GLN A 416 -10.55 13.26 36.22
CA GLN A 416 -9.58 13.20 37.32
C GLN A 416 -8.41 14.17 37.14
N ALA A 417 -8.20 14.72 35.94
CA ALA A 417 -7.16 15.70 35.71
C ALA A 417 -7.47 17.01 36.48
N PRO A 418 -6.43 17.71 36.97
CA PRO A 418 -6.57 19.02 37.58
C PRO A 418 -7.30 20.00 36.65
N TRP A 419 -8.14 20.87 37.21
CA TRP A 419 -9.02 21.77 36.46
C TRP A 419 -8.31 22.62 35.39
N TRP A 420 -7.03 22.96 35.60
CA TRP A 420 -6.23 23.74 34.66
C TRP A 420 -5.85 22.99 33.37
N LYS A 421 -5.88 21.65 33.36
CA LYS A 421 -5.70 20.83 32.13
C LYS A 421 -6.97 20.74 31.30
N LYS A 422 -8.13 21.14 31.84
CA LYS A 422 -9.44 21.08 31.17
C LYS A 422 -9.78 22.35 30.39
N LEU A 423 -8.93 23.37 30.47
CA LEU A 423 -9.15 24.66 29.82
C LEU A 423 -8.64 24.61 28.37
N GLY A 424 -9.56 24.65 27.41
CA GLY A 424 -9.28 24.73 25.97
C GLY A 424 -9.61 23.47 25.16
N GLU A 425 -10.07 22.39 25.79
CA GLU A 425 -10.57 21.20 25.10
C GLU A 425 -12.08 21.35 24.88
N GLU A 426 -12.52 21.72 23.67
CA GLU A 426 -13.93 21.58 23.30
C GLU A 426 -14.29 20.09 23.13
N PRO A 427 -15.50 19.66 23.54
CA PRO A 427 -15.95 18.27 23.47
C PRO A 427 -16.22 17.87 22.01
N GLY A 428 -15.16 17.53 21.28
CA GLY A 428 -15.23 17.14 19.87
C GLY A 428 -13.87 16.86 19.22
N ASN A 429 -12.77 17.35 19.80
CA ASN A 429 -11.44 17.05 19.28
C ASN A 429 -10.96 15.69 19.80
N GLU A 430 -10.85 14.71 18.90
CA GLU A 430 -10.18 13.45 19.18
C GLU A 430 -8.74 13.72 19.62
N ILE A 431 -8.42 13.36 20.86
CA ILE A 431 -7.08 13.53 21.43
C ILE A 431 -6.15 12.51 20.75
N ASP A 432 -5.19 13.00 19.98
CA ASP A 432 -4.12 12.21 19.40
C ASP A 432 -3.12 11.86 20.51
N ILE A 433 -3.26 10.66 21.10
CA ILE A 433 -2.37 10.20 22.18
C ILE A 433 -1.07 9.72 21.56
N LEU A 434 0.05 10.33 21.99
CA LEU A 434 1.41 9.89 21.72
C LEU A 434 1.56 8.40 22.08
N LYS A 435 1.96 7.56 21.12
CA LYS A 435 2.06 6.10 21.21
C LYS A 435 3.01 5.54 22.30
N ASP A 436 3.76 6.38 23.00
CA ASP A 436 4.87 5.94 23.87
C ASP A 436 4.46 5.47 25.28
N GLU A 437 3.23 5.75 25.76
CA GLU A 437 2.81 5.29 27.10
C GLU A 437 2.02 3.97 27.08
N LEU A 438 1.70 3.42 25.90
CA LEU A 438 0.94 2.16 25.79
C LEU A 438 1.81 0.90 25.86
N SER A 439 3.13 1.02 25.75
CA SER A 439 4.07 -0.11 25.85
C SER A 439 4.28 -0.59 27.29
N VAL A 440 4.13 0.30 28.29
CA VAL A 440 4.48 -0.02 29.68
C VAL A 440 3.42 -0.87 30.40
N GLU A 441 2.14 -0.79 30.01
CA GLU A 441 1.07 -1.60 30.63
C GLU A 441 0.81 -2.96 29.94
N LEU A 442 1.35 -3.17 28.73
CA LEU A 442 1.21 -4.46 28.04
C LEU A 442 2.26 -5.51 28.45
N GLU A 443 3.37 -5.10 29.07
CA GLU A 443 4.41 -6.03 29.56
C GLU A 443 4.02 -6.77 30.86
N THR A 444 2.95 -6.36 31.55
CA THR A 444 2.50 -7.02 32.79
C THR A 444 1.56 -8.22 32.59
N LEU A 445 1.26 -8.62 31.35
CA LEU A 445 0.46 -9.82 31.06
C LEU A 445 1.34 -10.99 30.60
N PHE A 446 2.12 -11.51 31.53
CA PHE A 446 2.80 -12.81 31.40
C PHE A 446 1.76 -13.93 31.59
N ILE A 447 1.35 -14.59 30.50
CA ILE A 447 0.56 -15.84 30.53
C ILE A 447 1.50 -16.99 30.15
N GLY A 448 1.79 -17.84 31.13
CA GLY A 448 2.79 -18.90 31.07
C GLY A 448 2.52 -19.94 29.97
N GLY A 449 3.56 -20.23 29.20
CA GLY A 449 3.62 -21.40 28.33
C GLY A 449 4.21 -22.59 29.08
N THR A 450 3.40 -23.63 29.25
CA THR A 450 3.84 -24.98 29.57
C THR A 450 4.73 -25.52 28.45
N LYS A 451 5.99 -25.85 28.75
CA LYS A 451 6.85 -26.66 27.87
C LYS A 451 6.45 -28.14 27.97
N PRO A 452 6.53 -28.88 26.86
CA PRO A 452 7.23 -30.17 26.94
C PRO A 452 8.01 -30.52 25.66
N PRO A 453 8.71 -31.66 25.66
CA PRO A 453 10.12 -31.85 26.02
C PRO A 453 11.13 -31.36 24.97
#